data_AF-A0A937BMI0-F1
#
_entry.id   AF-A0A937BMI0-F1
#
_cell.length_a   1.000
_cell.length_b   1.000
_cell.length_c   1.000
_cell.angle_alpha   90.00
_cell.angle_beta   90.00
_cell.angle_gamma   90.00
#
_symmetry.space_group_name_H-M   'P 1'
#
loop_
_entity.id
_entity.type
_entity.pdbx_description
1 polymer ?
#
loop_
_entity_poly.entity_id
_entity_poly.type
_entity_poly.pdbx_seq_one_letter_code
_entity_poly.pdbx_strand_id
1 'polypeptide(L)' 'MANGKEKIIIREKLSVEGEAMDTTFKKATAKAARRAFAVRKTIMIEKDGWLVMVNKAGKVIKRVKRLDAVKVPAA' A
#
# COMPACT_ATOMS: atom_id res chain seq x y z
N MET A 1 -26.62 -5.21 -29.78
CA MET A 1 -26.75 -3.81 -29.32
C MET A 1 -26.26 -3.75 -27.89
N ALA A 2 -25.34 -2.83 -27.60
CA ALA A 2 -24.52 -2.80 -26.40
C ALA A 2 -25.28 -2.34 -25.16
N ASN A 3 -25.06 -2.98 -24.02
CA ASN A 3 -25.39 -2.43 -22.70
C ASN A 3 -24.15 -2.54 -21.80
N GLY A 4 -23.16 -1.69 -22.08
CA GLY A 4 -21.98 -1.54 -21.24
C GLY A 4 -22.35 -0.73 -20.00
N LYS A 5 -22.33 -1.36 -18.82
CA LYS A 5 -22.43 -0.66 -17.54
C LYS A 5 -21.15 0.16 -17.37
N GLU A 6 -21.20 1.45 -17.71
CA GLU A 6 -20.11 2.38 -17.41
C GLU A 6 -19.91 2.42 -15.89
N LYS A 7 -18.79 1.88 -15.42
CA LYS A 7 -18.33 2.11 -14.05
C LYS A 7 -17.99 3.58 -13.93
N ILE A 8 -18.77 4.33 -13.17
CA ILE A 8 -18.38 5.67 -12.70
C ILE A 8 -17.14 5.49 -11.82
N ILE A 9 -15.95 5.73 -12.39
CA ILE A 9 -14.71 5.80 -11.62
C ILE A 9 -14.61 7.23 -11.12
N ILE A 10 -15.12 7.49 -9.91
CA ILE A 10 -14.87 8.77 -9.23
C ILE A 10 -13.39 8.75 -8.83
N ARG A 11 -12.53 9.33 -9.67
CA ARG A 11 -11.14 9.62 -9.31
C ARG A 11 -11.15 10.90 -8.49
N GLU A 12 -11.50 10.81 -7.21
CA GLU A 12 -11.27 11.93 -6.31
C GLU A 12 -9.78 12.27 -6.33
N LYS A 13 -9.47 13.46 -6.85
CA LYS A 13 -8.11 13.97 -6.83
C LYS A 13 -7.76 14.25 -5.38
N LEU A 14 -6.62 13.75 -4.92
CA LEU A 14 -6.12 14.03 -3.58
C LEU A 14 -6.06 15.54 -3.37
N SER A 15 -6.43 16.01 -2.17
CA SER A 15 -6.18 17.40 -1.79
C SER A 15 -4.68 17.68 -1.75
N VAL A 16 -4.28 18.95 -1.81
CA VAL A 16 -2.86 19.34 -1.68
C VAL A 16 -2.24 18.79 -0.39
N GLU A 17 -3.02 18.76 0.69
CA GLU A 17 -2.63 18.15 1.97
C GLU A 17 -2.48 16.62 1.85
N GLY A 18 -3.41 15.95 1.16
CA GLY A 18 -3.33 14.52 0.88
C GLY A 18 -2.11 14.14 0.04
N GLU A 19 -1.75 14.93 -0.98
CA GLU A 19 -0.55 14.75 -1.78
C GLU A 19 0.74 14.93 -0.96
N ALA A 20 0.75 15.93 -0.06
CA ALA A 20 1.87 16.17 0.84
C ALA A 20 2.04 15.04 1.87
N MET A 21 0.93 14.52 2.42
CA MET A 21 0.92 13.39 3.34
C MET A 21 1.39 12.10 2.65
N ASP A 22 0.87 11.79 1.45
CA ASP A 22 1.29 10.62 0.66
C ASP A 22 2.79 10.68 0.32
N THR A 23 3.29 11.84 -0.10
CA THR A 23 4.72 12.04 -0.39
C THR A 23 5.58 11.81 0.85
N THR A 24 5.16 12.34 1.99
CA THR A 24 5.87 12.17 3.27
C THR A 24 5.87 10.71 3.70
N PHE A 25 4.73 10.03 3.55
CA PHE A 25 4.57 8.62 3.87
C PHE A 25 5.46 7.73 3.00
N LYS A 26 5.51 8.00 1.68
CA LYS A 26 6.40 7.30 0.75
C LYS A 26 7.87 7.45 1.11
N LYS A 27 8.30 8.67 1.45
CA LYS A 27 9.68 8.94 1.89
C LYS A 27 10.02 8.19 3.19
N ALA A 28 9.12 8.23 4.18
CA ALA A 28 9.28 7.51 5.44
C ALA A 28 9.38 5.99 5.22
N THR A 29 8.49 5.44 4.40
CA THR A 29 8.45 4.02 4.04
C THR A 29 9.74 3.58 3.33
N ALA A 30 10.23 4.36 2.36
CA ALA A 30 11.48 4.06 1.66
C ALA A 30 12.69 4.03 2.61
N LYS A 31 12.75 4.99 3.56
CA LYS A 31 13.81 5.04 4.58
C LYS A 31 13.73 3.84 5.53
N ALA A 32 12.53 3.47 5.96
CA ALA A 32 12.31 2.31 6.82
C ALA A 32 12.70 1.00 6.11
N ALA A 33 12.27 0.82 4.86
CA ALA A 33 12.62 -0.35 4.05
C ALA A 33 14.13 -0.48 3.85
N ARG A 34 14.82 0.62 3.53
CA ARG A 34 16.29 0.64 3.41
C ARG A 34 16.99 0.18 4.69
N ARG A 35 16.56 0.69 5.85
CA ARG A 35 17.13 0.30 7.15
C ARG A 35 16.84 -1.15 7.49
N ALA A 36 15.62 -1.61 7.23
CA ALA A 36 15.23 -2.99 7.47
C ALA A 36 16.02 -3.98 6.58
N PHE A 37 16.21 -3.65 5.29
CA PHE A 37 17.02 -4.47 4.37
C PHE A 37 18.53 -4.40 4.60
N ALA A 38 19.03 -3.47 5.43
CA ALA A 38 20.42 -3.48 5.85
C ALA A 38 20.72 -4.64 6.82
N VAL A 39 19.70 -5.09 7.57
CA VAL A 39 19.84 -6.14 8.60
C VAL A 39 19.17 -7.45 8.17
N ARG A 40 18.07 -7.38 7.42
CA ARG A 40 17.25 -8.54 7.05
C ARG A 40 17.24 -8.73 5.53
N LYS A 41 17.18 -9.99 5.09
CA LYS A 41 17.02 -10.34 3.67
C LYS A 41 15.58 -10.14 3.17
N THR A 42 14.62 -10.19 4.09
CA THR A 42 13.18 -10.08 3.82
C THR A 42 12.50 -9.21 4.86
N ILE A 43 11.43 -8.53 4.47
CA ILE A 43 10.59 -7.71 5.35
C ILE A 43 9.12 -8.01 5.07
N MET A 44 8.25 -7.75 6.04
CA MET A 44 6.80 -7.88 5.86
C MET A 44 6.18 -6.52 5.57
N ILE A 45 5.33 -6.45 4.54
CA ILE A 45 4.61 -5.24 4.14
C ILE A 45 3.14 -5.58 3.88
N GLU A 46 2.28 -4.57 3.99
CA GLU A 46 0.93 -4.66 3.44
C GLU A 46 0.99 -4.46 1.91
N LYS A 47 0.26 -5.28 1.18
CA LYS A 47 0.08 -5.18 -0.27
C LYS A 47 -1.25 -5.81 -0.68
N ASP A 48 -2.14 -5.01 -1.27
CA ASP A 48 -3.44 -5.44 -1.80
C ASP A 48 -4.33 -6.13 -0.75
N GLY A 49 -4.32 -5.64 0.49
CA GLY A 49 -5.05 -6.22 1.62
C GLY A 49 -4.42 -7.49 2.19
N TRP A 50 -3.17 -7.79 1.82
CA TRP A 50 -2.40 -8.90 2.36
C TRP A 50 -1.15 -8.41 3.08
N LEU A 51 -0.87 -9.01 4.22
CA LEU A 51 0.45 -9.00 4.80
C LEU A 51 1.32 -10.00 4.03
N VAL A 52 2.35 -9.49 3.35
CA VAL A 52 3.23 -10.28 2.49
C VAL A 52 4.68 -10.10 2.89
N MET A 53 5.48 -11.15 2.73
CA MET A 53 6.93 -11.11 2.89
C MET A 53 7.58 -10.82 1.54
N VAL A 54 8.38 -9.75 1.47
CA VAL A 54 9.09 -9.32 0.26
C VAL A 54 10.60 -9.38 0.45
N ASN A 55 11.32 -9.62 -0.63
CA ASN A 55 12.77 -9.49 -0.66
C ASN A 55 13.21 -8.06 -1.00
N LYS A 56 14.54 -7.82 -1.02
CA LYS A 56 15.14 -6.52 -1.35
C LYS A 56 14.78 -5.99 -2.75
N ALA A 57 14.42 -6.86 -3.68
CA ALA A 57 13.96 -6.48 -5.02
C ALA A 57 12.44 -6.17 -5.07
N GLY A 58 11.74 -6.23 -3.93
CA GLY A 58 10.29 -6.02 -3.85
C GLY A 58 9.44 -7.19 -4.35
N LYS A 59 10.06 -8.35 -4.66
CA LYS A 59 9.34 -9.56 -5.06
C LYS A 59 8.70 -10.20 -3.83
N VAL A 60 7.40 -10.49 -3.93
CA VAL A 60 6.68 -11.24 -2.89
C VAL A 60 7.17 -12.68 -2.90
N ILE A 61 7.67 -13.13 -1.75
CA ILE A 61 8.13 -14.51 -1.54
C ILE A 61 7.01 -15.34 -0.90
N LYS A 62 6.23 -14.72 -0.01
CA LYS A 62 5.16 -15.40 0.72
C LYS A 62 4.02 -14.44 1.05
N ARG A 63 2.77 -14.87 0.84
CA ARG A 63 1.59 -14.24 1.45
C ARG A 63 1.41 -14.83 2.84
N VAL A 64 1.31 -13.98 3.85
CA VAL A 64 1.29 -14.41 5.26
C VAL A 64 -0.14 -14.46 5.76
N LYS A 65 -0.87 -13.34 5.70
CA LYS A 65 -2.23 -13.24 6.22
C LYS A 65 -2.99 -12.17 5.44
N ARG A 66 -4.28 -12.38 5.20
CA ARG A 66 -5.17 -11.33 4.69
C ARG A 66 -5.52 -10.38 5.84
N LEU A 67 -5.33 -9.08 5.62
CA LEU A 67 -5.64 -8.07 6.61
C LEU A 67 -7.12 -7.72 6.50
N ASP A 68 -7.77 -7.65 7.65
CA ASP A 68 -9.12 -7.11 7.74
C ASP A 68 -9.07 -5.60 7.50
N ALA A 69 -10.09 -5.05 6.85
CA ALA A 69 -10.17 -3.62 6.61
C ALA A 69 -10.16 -2.87 7.95
N VAL A 70 -9.26 -1.89 8.07
CA VAL A 70 -9.22 -1.02 9.25
C VAL A 70 -10.50 -0.19 9.25
N LYS A 71 -11.36 -0.42 10.24
CA LYS A 71 -12.56 0.40 10.46
C LYS A 71 -12.09 1.70 11.11
N VAL A 72 -12.05 2.77 10.34
CA VAL A 72 -11.87 4.11 10.90
C VAL A 72 -13.21 4.53 11.49
N PRO A 73 -13.30 4.88 12.80
CA PRO A 73 -14.54 5.39 13.36
C PRO A 73 -14.95 6.64 12.58
N ALA A 74 -16.23 6.72 12.22
CA ALA A 74 -16.78 7.93 11.61
C ALA A 74 -16.61 9.09 12.59
N ALA A 75 -16.03 10.18 12.09
CA ALA A 75 -15.89 11.44 12.83
C ALA A 75 -17.25 12.07 13.09
#